data_AF-A0A9W6CN72-F1
#
_entry.id   AF-A0A9W6CN72-F1
#
_cell.length_a   1.000
_cell.length_b   1.000
_cell.length_c   1.000
_cell.angle_alpha   90.00
_cell.angle_beta   90.00
_cell.angle_gamma   90.00
#
_symmetry.space_group_name_H-M   'P 1'
#
loop_
_entity.id
_entity.type
_entity.pdbx_description
1 polymer ?
#
loop_
_entity_poly.entity_id
_entity_poly.type
_entity_poly.pdbx_seq_one_letter_code
_entity_poly.pdbx_strand_id
1 'polypeptide(L)'
;MGEEMKFVRGLLRFVVGGVFGVIAAFALIPAFAAVFPSKDGSVTGAGLTLAVVVVGALLGLFAPSIRRAFGRGFLLAGVAVLALPLSAFMLSARTAHEVVTSSDKMEQAGQALGAGLAGAAFTGVAAFIGLIGGGILIIIGLVLALGGRREVIIVERR
;
A
#
# COMPACT_ATOMS: atom_id res chain seq x y z
N MET A 1 -25.17 -23.72 16.87
CA MET A 1 -23.89 -23.08 17.25
C MET A 1 -22.74 -23.23 16.22
N GLY A 2 -22.82 -24.13 15.23
CA GLY A 2 -21.71 -24.37 14.28
C GLY A 2 -21.59 -23.39 13.11
N GLU A 3 -22.69 -22.77 12.67
CA GLU A 3 -22.69 -21.81 11.54
C GLU A 3 -22.37 -20.38 11.97
N GLU A 4 -22.95 -19.91 13.08
CA GLU A 4 -22.71 -18.56 13.60
C GLU A 4 -21.22 -18.31 13.89
N MET A 5 -20.52 -19.30 14.46
CA MET A 5 -19.08 -19.18 14.71
C MET A 5 -18.24 -19.16 13.42
N LYS A 6 -18.71 -19.78 12.33
CA LYS A 6 -18.03 -19.69 11.03
C LYS A 6 -18.24 -18.31 10.41
N PHE A 7 -19.46 -17.77 10.52
CA PHE A 7 -19.81 -16.43 10.06
C PHE A 7 -19.02 -15.34 10.80
N VAL A 8 -18.98 -15.38 12.13
CA VAL A 8 -18.22 -14.42 12.96
C VAL A 8 -16.72 -14.45 12.63
N ARG A 9 -16.15 -15.65 12.43
CA ARG A 9 -14.75 -15.79 12.01
C ARG A 9 -14.50 -15.26 10.60
N GLY A 10 -15.46 -15.39 9.69
CA GLY A 10 -15.39 -14.81 8.35
C GLY A 10 -15.44 -13.29 8.38
N LEU A 11 -16.37 -12.73 9.15
CA LEU A 11 -16.54 -11.28 9.32
C LEU A 11 -15.30 -10.62 9.92
N LEU A 12 -14.72 -11.20 10.98
CA LEU A 12 -13.47 -10.70 11.57
C LEU A 12 -12.32 -10.67 10.56
N ARG A 13 -12.20 -11.68 9.69
CA ARG A 13 -11.15 -11.72 8.65
C ARG A 13 -11.37 -10.66 7.57
N PHE A 14 -12.63 -10.43 7.20
CA PHE A 14 -13.00 -9.36 6.28
C PHE A 14 -12.65 -7.98 6.85
N VAL A 15 -13.00 -7.73 8.10
CA VAL A 15 -12.68 -6.46 8.79
C VAL A 15 -11.17 -6.25 8.87
N VAL A 16 -10.40 -7.27 9.28
CA VAL A 16 -8.93 -7.19 9.31
C VAL A 16 -8.38 -6.87 7.92
N GLY A 17 -8.82 -7.59 6.88
CA GLY A 17 -8.41 -7.32 5.50
C GLY A 17 -8.76 -5.90 5.05
N GLY A 18 -9.96 -5.41 5.40
CA GLY A 18 -10.41 -4.05 5.11
C GLY A 18 -9.54 -2.98 5.76
N VAL A 19 -9.20 -3.13 7.05
CA VAL A 19 -8.32 -2.20 7.77
C VAL A 19 -6.94 -2.11 7.11
N PHE A 20 -6.33 -3.25 6.77
CA PHE A 20 -5.05 -3.26 6.07
C PHE A 20 -5.14 -2.72 4.63
N GLY A 21 -6.28 -2.95 3.95
CA GLY A 21 -6.58 -2.35 2.66
C GLY A 21 -6.66 -0.82 2.74
N VAL A 22 -7.26 -0.26 3.80
CA VAL A 22 -7.30 1.19 4.04
C VAL A 22 -5.89 1.75 4.24
N ILE A 23 -5.08 1.12 5.10
CA ILE A 23 -3.69 1.54 5.34
C ILE A 23 -2.89 1.55 4.03
N ALA A 24 -3.06 0.53 3.20
CA ALA A 24 -2.38 0.45 1.92
C ALA A 24 -2.89 1.47 0.90
N ALA A 25 -4.19 1.76 0.89
CA ALA A 25 -4.76 2.81 0.05
C ALA A 25 -4.17 4.18 0.42
N PHE A 26 -4.01 4.47 1.71
CA PHE A 26 -3.33 5.69 2.18
C PHE A 26 -1.87 5.75 1.74
N ALA A 27 -1.15 4.64 1.83
CA ALA A 27 0.24 4.57 1.36
C ALA A 27 0.37 4.79 -0.16
N LEU A 28 -0.65 4.44 -0.95
CA LEU A 28 -0.65 4.61 -2.41
C LEU A 28 -1.20 5.96 -2.90
N ILE A 29 -1.61 6.87 -2.02
CA ILE A 29 -2.12 8.19 -2.40
C ILE A 29 -1.17 8.94 -3.34
N PRO A 30 0.16 9.00 -3.10
CA PRO A 30 1.06 9.71 -4.01
C PRO A 30 1.11 9.07 -5.41
N ALA A 31 0.97 7.75 -5.50
CA ALA A 31 0.94 7.03 -6.77
C ALA A 31 -0.33 7.35 -7.55
N PHE A 32 -1.47 7.37 -6.87
CA PHE A 32 -2.74 7.73 -7.48
C PHE A 32 -2.75 9.19 -7.96
N ALA A 33 -2.22 10.10 -7.16
CA ALA A 33 -2.09 11.50 -7.55
C ALA A 33 -1.16 11.68 -8.76
N ALA A 34 -0.06 10.92 -8.82
CA ALA A 34 0.87 10.99 -9.94
C ALA A 34 0.26 10.48 -11.25
N VAL A 35 -0.41 9.32 -11.21
CA VAL A 35 -0.90 8.61 -12.42
C VAL A 35 -2.29 9.07 -12.87
N PHE A 36 -3.18 9.44 -11.94
CA PHE A 36 -4.57 9.81 -12.22
C PHE A 36 -4.88 11.23 -11.73
N PRO A 37 -4.47 12.27 -12.48
CA PRO A 37 -4.85 13.63 -12.15
C PRO A 37 -6.35 13.81 -12.21
N SER A 38 -6.91 14.28 -11.10
CA SER A 38 -8.30 14.71 -11.04
C SER A 38 -8.41 16.07 -11.74
N LYS A 39 -8.63 16.07 -13.06
CA LYS A 39 -8.89 17.30 -13.80
C LYS A 39 -10.32 17.83 -13.58
N ASP A 40 -11.27 16.96 -13.29
CA ASP A 40 -12.69 17.32 -13.17
C ASP A 40 -13.39 16.50 -12.08
N GLY A 41 -13.27 16.89 -10.81
CA GLY A 41 -14.09 16.37 -9.70
C GLY A 41 -14.28 14.84 -9.62
N SER A 42 -13.33 14.06 -10.15
CA SER A 42 -13.65 12.75 -10.65
C SER A 42 -13.62 11.66 -9.58
N VAL A 43 -14.62 10.79 -9.66
CA VAL A 43 -14.80 9.56 -8.86
C VAL A 43 -13.59 8.61 -8.96
N THR A 44 -12.64 8.86 -9.86
CA THR A 44 -11.50 7.98 -10.18
C THR A 44 -10.53 7.81 -9.00
N GLY A 45 -10.20 8.88 -8.26
CA GLY A 45 -9.32 8.78 -7.09
C GLY A 45 -9.96 8.05 -5.90
N ALA A 46 -11.25 8.33 -5.66
CA ALA A 46 -12.06 7.62 -4.67
C ALA A 46 -12.30 6.15 -5.05
N GLY A 47 -12.48 5.88 -6.35
CA GLY A 47 -12.67 4.54 -6.90
C GLY A 47 -11.42 3.67 -6.78
N LEU A 48 -10.23 4.21 -7.04
CA LEU A 48 -8.95 3.50 -6.89
C LEU A 48 -8.63 3.19 -5.42
N THR A 49 -8.86 4.15 -4.53
CA THR A 49 -8.68 3.92 -3.08
C THR A 49 -9.67 2.87 -2.56
N LEU A 50 -10.95 2.93 -2.96
CA LEU A 50 -11.93 1.88 -2.66
C LEU A 50 -11.53 0.53 -3.24
N ALA A 51 -11.01 0.48 -4.48
CA ALA A 51 -10.58 -0.76 -5.10
C ALA A 51 -9.47 -1.45 -4.28
N VAL A 52 -8.49 -0.70 -3.78
CA VAL A 52 -7.44 -1.25 -2.90
C VAL A 52 -8.01 -1.76 -1.58
N VAL A 53 -8.96 -1.04 -0.98
CA VAL A 53 -9.65 -1.47 0.25
C VAL A 53 -10.41 -2.78 0.01
N VAL A 54 -11.15 -2.87 -1.11
CA VAL A 54 -11.90 -4.07 -1.49
C VAL A 54 -10.95 -5.24 -1.73
N VAL A 55 -9.84 -5.04 -2.42
CA VAL A 55 -8.81 -6.08 -2.60
C VAL A 55 -8.26 -6.55 -1.25
N GLY A 56 -7.95 -5.63 -0.33
CA GLY A 56 -7.51 -5.97 1.02
C GLY A 56 -8.55 -6.80 1.79
N ALA A 57 -9.82 -6.38 1.74
CA ALA A 57 -10.93 -7.05 2.39
C ALA A 57 -11.17 -8.46 1.82
N LEU A 58 -11.09 -8.61 0.49
CA LEU A 58 -11.18 -9.91 -0.19
C LEU A 58 -10.01 -10.82 0.18
N LEU A 59 -8.78 -10.31 0.23
CA LEU A 59 -7.61 -11.08 0.63
C LEU A 59 -7.70 -11.59 2.08
N GLY A 60 -8.32 -10.79 2.97
CA GLY A 60 -8.67 -11.19 4.32
C GLY A 60 -9.73 -12.30 4.33
N LEU A 61 -10.82 -12.12 3.58
CA LEU A 61 -11.93 -13.09 3.48
C LEU A 61 -11.46 -14.47 2.98
N PHE A 62 -10.62 -14.50 1.95
CA PHE A 62 -10.07 -15.74 1.38
C PHE A 62 -8.94 -16.38 2.21
N ALA A 63 -8.62 -15.84 3.39
CA ALA A 63 -7.64 -16.46 4.27
C ALA A 63 -8.27 -17.60 5.09
N PRO A 64 -7.65 -18.79 5.15
CA PRO A 64 -8.23 -19.94 5.86
C PRO A 64 -8.16 -19.82 7.39
N SER A 65 -7.29 -18.94 7.91
CA SER A 65 -7.16 -18.65 9.35
C SER A 65 -6.93 -17.16 9.61
N ILE A 66 -7.30 -16.68 10.81
CA ILE A 66 -7.12 -15.28 11.24
C ILE A 66 -5.64 -14.87 11.14
N ARG A 67 -4.73 -15.75 11.59
CA ARG A 67 -3.29 -15.50 11.49
C ARG A 67 -2.81 -15.28 10.05
N ARG A 68 -3.34 -16.05 9.09
CA ARG A 68 -3.03 -15.84 7.66
C ARG A 68 -3.70 -14.60 7.07
N ALA A 69 -4.86 -14.19 7.58
CA ALA A 69 -5.50 -12.93 7.19
C ALA A 69 -4.64 -11.72 7.58
N PHE A 70 -4.11 -11.70 8.82
CA PHE A 70 -3.14 -10.71 9.26
C PHE A 70 -1.86 -10.75 8.43
N GLY A 71 -1.30 -11.94 8.18
CA GLY A 71 -0.10 -12.07 7.34
C GLY A 71 -0.27 -11.47 5.94
N ARG A 72 -1.41 -11.75 5.27
CA ARG A 72 -1.74 -11.15 3.96
C ARG A 72 -1.95 -9.64 4.03
N GLY A 73 -2.60 -9.15 5.09
CA GLY A 73 -2.79 -7.71 5.32
C GLY A 73 -1.46 -6.96 5.50
N PHE A 74 -0.56 -7.50 6.34
CA PHE A 74 0.79 -6.95 6.54
C PHE A 74 1.64 -7.00 5.28
N LEU A 75 1.53 -8.07 4.47
CA LEU A 75 2.20 -8.14 3.18
C LEU A 75 1.69 -7.07 2.22
N LEU A 76 0.37 -6.90 2.08
CA LEU A 76 -0.21 -5.90 1.20
C LEU A 76 0.17 -4.48 1.65
N ALA A 77 0.03 -4.17 2.94
CA ALA A 77 0.44 -2.88 3.49
C ALA A 77 1.96 -2.66 3.35
N GLY A 78 2.77 -3.69 3.58
CA GLY A 78 4.21 -3.64 3.45
C GLY A 78 4.67 -3.35 2.02
N VAL A 79 4.08 -4.00 1.01
CA VAL A 79 4.35 -3.70 -0.40
C VAL A 79 3.89 -2.28 -0.77
N ALA A 80 2.72 -1.85 -0.30
CA ALA A 80 2.23 -0.50 -0.54
C ALA A 80 3.14 0.58 0.06
N VAL A 81 3.61 0.39 1.31
CA VAL A 81 4.54 1.28 1.99
C VAL A 81 5.92 1.24 1.33
N LEU A 82 6.38 0.08 0.86
CA LEU A 82 7.64 -0.04 0.13
C LEU A 82 7.58 0.62 -1.26
N ALA A 83 6.39 0.78 -1.83
CA ALA A 83 6.16 1.53 -3.07
C ALA A 83 6.09 3.06 -2.86
N LEU A 84 6.00 3.55 -1.61
CA LEU A 84 6.00 4.99 -1.30
C LEU A 84 7.14 5.78 -1.95
N PRO A 85 8.41 5.35 -1.90
CA PRO A 85 9.53 6.12 -2.46
C PRO A 85 9.38 6.31 -3.96
N LEU A 86 8.97 5.24 -4.67
CA LEU A 86 8.70 5.27 -6.10
C LEU A 86 7.53 6.22 -6.42
N SER A 87 6.47 6.14 -5.63
CA SER A 87 5.28 6.96 -5.83
C SER A 87 5.52 8.45 -5.55
N ALA A 88 6.27 8.75 -4.50
CA ALA A 88 6.69 10.10 -4.14
C ALA A 88 7.63 10.69 -5.20
N PHE A 89 8.53 9.87 -5.75
CA PHE A 89 9.39 10.26 -6.86
C PHE A 89 8.57 10.63 -8.11
N MET A 90 7.60 9.79 -8.51
CA MET A 90 6.74 10.07 -9.66
C MET A 90 5.91 11.35 -9.47
N LEU A 91 5.35 11.55 -8.27
CA LEU A 91 4.58 12.76 -7.95
C LEU A 91 5.47 14.01 -7.95
N SER A 92 6.67 13.91 -7.38
CA SER A 92 7.65 15.00 -7.33
C SER A 92 8.13 15.39 -8.73
N ALA A 93 8.44 14.42 -9.58
CA ALA A 93 8.87 14.66 -10.96
C ALA A 93 7.77 15.38 -11.76
N ARG A 94 6.52 14.97 -11.56
CA ARG A 94 5.36 15.56 -12.24
C ARG A 94 5.08 16.99 -11.77
N THR A 95 5.03 17.21 -10.47
CA THR A 95 4.78 18.54 -9.90
C THR A 95 5.91 19.51 -10.27
N ALA A 96 7.16 19.06 -10.26
CA ALA A 96 8.29 19.84 -10.74
C ALA A 96 8.14 20.22 -12.23
N HIS A 97 7.71 19.27 -13.07
CA HIS A 97 7.43 19.55 -14.48
C HIS A 97 6.32 20.61 -14.63
N GLU A 98 5.19 20.47 -13.92
CA GLU A 98 4.07 21.41 -13.98
C GLU A 98 4.48 22.83 -13.54
N VAL A 99 5.25 22.96 -12.45
CA VAL A 99 5.78 24.25 -11.97
C VAL A 99 6.73 24.88 -13.00
N VAL A 100 7.66 24.12 -13.55
CA VAL A 100 8.64 24.65 -14.51
C VAL A 100 7.99 25.08 -15.82
N THR A 101 6.94 24.38 -16.27
CA THR A 101 6.22 24.73 -17.51
C THR A 101 5.24 25.88 -17.35
N SER A 102 4.78 26.17 -16.13
CA SER A 102 3.77 27.20 -15.86
C SER A 102 4.34 28.57 -15.55
N SER A 103 5.67 28.71 -15.58
CA SER A 103 6.37 29.89 -15.10
C SER A 103 7.09 30.65 -16.20
N ASP A 104 7.16 31.97 -16.03
CA ASP A 104 7.82 32.86 -16.98
C ASP A 104 9.30 32.52 -17.14
N LYS A 105 9.82 32.66 -18.37
CA LYS A 105 11.19 32.28 -18.75
C LYS A 105 12.28 32.89 -17.86
N MET A 106 12.00 34.04 -17.24
CA MET A 106 12.94 34.74 -16.37
C MET A 106 13.01 34.15 -14.95
N GLU A 107 11.94 33.53 -14.43
CA GLU A 107 11.91 32.87 -13.12
C GLU A 107 12.10 31.34 -13.18
N GLN A 108 12.02 30.77 -14.39
CA GLN A 108 12.03 29.34 -14.64
C GLN A 108 13.23 28.61 -14.00
N ALA A 109 14.41 29.22 -13.97
CA ALA A 109 15.61 28.63 -13.39
C ALA A 109 15.53 28.48 -11.85
N GLY A 110 15.02 29.51 -11.16
CA GLY A 110 14.87 29.49 -9.71
C GLY A 110 13.80 28.49 -9.26
N GLN A 111 12.69 28.43 -10.00
CA GLN A 111 11.61 27.50 -9.70
C GLN A 111 11.95 26.04 -10.03
N ALA A 112 12.73 25.79 -11.09
CA ALA A 112 13.23 24.44 -11.40
C ALA A 112 14.15 23.91 -10.29
N LEU A 113 15.07 24.76 -9.80
CA LEU A 113 15.95 24.41 -8.68
C LEU A 113 15.18 24.16 -7.39
N GLY A 114 14.21 25.02 -7.07
CA GLY A 114 13.36 24.87 -5.90
C GLY A 114 12.53 23.59 -5.92
N ALA A 115 11.87 23.30 -7.05
CA ALA A 115 11.06 22.10 -7.22
C ALA A 115 11.92 20.82 -7.19
N GLY A 116 13.10 20.84 -7.79
CA GLY A 116 14.05 19.73 -7.74
C GLY A 116 14.53 19.41 -6.33
N LEU A 117 14.91 20.43 -5.54
CA LEU A 117 15.36 20.24 -4.16
C LEU A 117 14.21 19.77 -3.25
N ALA A 118 13.02 20.37 -3.37
CA ALA A 118 11.85 19.96 -2.60
C ALA A 118 11.45 18.51 -2.93
N GLY A 119 11.45 18.15 -4.22
CA GLY A 119 11.16 16.79 -4.67
C GLY A 119 12.17 15.76 -4.17
N ALA A 120 13.46 16.09 -4.20
CA ALA A 120 14.52 15.23 -3.67
C ALA A 120 14.39 15.02 -2.15
N ALA A 121 14.11 16.10 -1.39
CA ALA A 121 13.90 16.01 0.05
C ALA A 121 12.69 15.14 0.40
N PHE A 122 11.55 15.35 -0.28
CA PHE A 122 10.34 14.58 -0.05
C PHE A 122 10.51 13.09 -0.42
N THR A 123 11.15 12.82 -1.56
CA THR A 123 11.46 11.45 -2.00
C THR A 123 12.44 10.77 -1.03
N GLY A 124 13.42 11.50 -0.48
CA GLY A 124 14.35 10.97 0.51
C GLY A 124 13.66 10.55 1.82
N VAL A 125 12.76 11.38 2.33
CA VAL A 125 11.95 11.03 3.53
C VAL A 125 11.04 9.83 3.23
N ALA A 126 10.38 9.82 2.07
CA ALA A 126 9.56 8.70 1.63
C ALA A 126 10.38 7.41 1.46
N ALA A 127 11.63 7.49 0.97
CA ALA A 127 12.58 6.39 0.87
C ALA A 127 12.92 5.79 2.23
N PHE A 128 13.24 6.64 3.21
CA PHE A 128 13.58 6.19 4.55
C PHE A 128 12.42 5.46 5.22
N ILE A 129 11.23 6.08 5.21
CA ILE A 129 10.02 5.50 5.81
C ILE A 129 9.56 4.26 5.04
N GLY A 130 9.58 4.33 3.71
CA GLY A 130 9.11 3.27 2.83
C GLY A 130 9.97 2.01 2.88
N LEU A 131 11.30 2.15 2.86
CA LEU A 131 12.19 1.00 2.91
C LEU A 131 12.22 0.35 4.30
N ILE A 132 12.34 1.14 5.37
CA ILE A 132 12.43 0.60 6.73
C ILE A 132 11.05 0.09 7.17
N GLY A 133 10.02 0.93 7.09
CA GLY A 133 8.66 0.57 7.48
C GLY A 133 8.09 -0.54 6.61
N GLY A 134 8.23 -0.44 5.29
CA GLY A 134 7.79 -1.47 4.35
C GLY A 134 8.52 -2.79 4.55
N GLY A 135 9.84 -2.75 4.75
CA GLY A 135 10.65 -3.94 5.04
C GLY A 135 10.19 -4.67 6.31
N ILE A 136 9.96 -3.94 7.41
CA ILE A 136 9.47 -4.52 8.67
C ILE A 136 8.08 -5.15 8.48
N LEU A 137 7.16 -4.44 7.83
CA LEU A 137 5.80 -4.95 7.56
C LEU A 137 5.83 -6.22 6.69
N ILE A 138 6.69 -6.27 5.67
CA ILE A 138 6.88 -7.46 4.84
C ILE A 138 7.41 -8.63 5.67
N ILE A 139 8.44 -8.42 6.49
CA ILE A 139 9.01 -9.48 7.35
C ILE A 139 7.93 -10.05 8.27
N ILE A 140 7.19 -9.17 8.98
CA ILE A 140 6.10 -9.59 9.88
C ILE A 140 5.03 -10.35 9.09
N GLY A 141 4.61 -9.83 7.93
CA GLY A 141 3.62 -10.46 7.07
C GLY A 141 4.05 -11.85 6.60
N LEU A 142 5.33 -12.00 6.22
CA LEU A 142 5.91 -13.26 5.78
C LEU A 142 5.92 -14.30 6.92
N VAL A 143 6.37 -13.90 8.11
CA VAL A 143 6.41 -14.77 9.30
C VAL A 143 4.99 -15.23 9.69
N LEU A 144 4.02 -14.33 9.64
CA LEU A 144 2.62 -14.66 9.95
C LEU A 144 1.96 -15.53 8.87
N ALA A 145 2.28 -15.30 7.60
CA ALA A 145 1.75 -16.08 6.48
C ALA A 145 2.32 -17.51 6.44
N LEU A 146 3.63 -17.67 6.70
CA LEU A 146 4.36 -18.94 6.54
C LEU A 146 4.36 -19.81 7.80
N GLY A 147 4.43 -19.24 9.01
CA GLY A 147 4.75 -20.02 10.22
C GLY A 147 3.65 -20.96 10.74
N GLY A 148 2.68 -21.38 9.91
CA GLY A 148 1.57 -22.26 10.27
C GLY A 148 1.59 -23.67 9.64
N ARG A 149 2.52 -23.98 8.73
CA ARG A 149 2.66 -25.34 8.18
C ARG A 149 3.69 -26.13 9.00
N ARG A 150 3.25 -26.73 10.10
CA ARG A 150 3.91 -27.94 10.61
C ARG A 150 3.32 -29.11 9.83
N GLU A 151 3.88 -29.42 8.67
CA GLU A 151 3.60 -30.68 7.99
C GLU A 151 4.27 -31.79 8.79
N VAL A 152 3.52 -32.41 9.70
CA VAL A 152 3.90 -33.69 10.29
C VAL A 152 3.64 -34.73 9.21
N ILE A 153 4.69 -35.09 8.46
CA ILE A 153 4.63 -36.22 7.54
C ILE A 153 4.52 -37.47 8.41
N ILE A 154 3.30 -37.99 8.57
CA ILE A 154 3.08 -39.29 9.20
C ILE A 154 3.49 -40.32 8.15
N VAL A 155 4.71 -40.86 8.28
CA VAL A 155 5.15 -42.00 7.50
C VAL A 155 4.50 -43.23 8.11
N GLU A 156 3.43 -43.72 7.49
CA GLU A 156 2.86 -45.02 7.81
C GLU A 156 3.86 -46.10 7.38
N ARG A 157 4.52 -46.74 8.36
CA ARG A 157 5.29 -47.96 8.09
C ARG A 157 4.31 -49.11 7.92
N ARG A 158 4.34 -49.69 6.73
CA ARG A 158 3.70 -50.98 6.43
C ARG A 158 4.59 -52.12 6.89
#